data_AF-A0A7C1B2A8-F1
#
_entry.id   AF-A0A7C1B2A8-F1
#
_cell.length_a   1.000
_cell.length_b   1.000
_cell.length_c   1.000
_cell.angle_alpha   90.00
_cell.angle_beta   90.00
_cell.angle_gamma   90.00
#
_symmetry.space_group_name_H-M   'P 1'
#
loop_
_entity.id
_entity.type
_entity.pdbx_description
1 polymer ?
#
loop_
_entity_poly.entity_id
_entity_poly.type
_entity_poly.pdbx_seq_one_letter_code
_entity_poly.pdbx_strand_id
1 'polypeptide(L)'
;MRLRTLDLFHGAGGSSIGAQMAGAEIVAGIDCWQVASDSYRRNFHEVQLVNEDIRKVSTKNFHKAIGDIDLIVASPECTSHSCAKGGRDRCEESKLTAFEVARFAREFRPKWIIIENVIQMKSWSGHSELLEELWKLGYYVREQKLNAQDFGVPQSRKRLFLLCSLSGKVDHIEPQNKKTKTARSIIDINGGHRFTPLNSPKRALATIKRAERAFSKLGENEPFLIVYYGTDGSGGWQSIDRPLRTVTTLDRFAYVKPSPNGHMMRMLQPEELKAAMGFPKNYRLEAGTRRDKIKLMGNAVCPPVMKQLVKSLTETNSDDET
;
A
#
# COMPACT_ATOMS: atom_id res chain seq x y z
N MET A 1 -23.35 -16.72 -1.43
CA MET A 1 -22.07 -17.16 -0.81
C MET A 1 -21.21 -15.93 -0.56
N ARG A 2 -20.32 -15.95 0.45
CA ARG A 2 -19.31 -14.88 0.65
C ARG A 2 -18.15 -15.11 -0.32
N LEU A 3 -17.60 -14.01 -0.86
CA LEU A 3 -16.48 -14.04 -1.81
C LEU A 3 -15.19 -14.51 -1.11
N ARG A 4 -14.80 -15.77 -1.31
CA ARG A 4 -13.62 -16.37 -0.68
C ARG A 4 -12.35 -15.85 -1.34
N THR A 5 -11.46 -15.27 -0.55
CA THR A 5 -10.31 -14.49 -1.01
C THR A 5 -8.99 -15.01 -0.46
N LEU A 6 -8.01 -15.17 -1.34
CA LEU A 6 -6.61 -15.46 -1.01
C LEU A 6 -5.75 -14.21 -1.19
N ASP A 7 -4.99 -13.83 -0.17
CA ASP A 7 -4.03 -12.70 -0.22
C ASP A 7 -2.58 -13.20 -0.38
N LEU A 8 -2.03 -13.02 -1.58
CA LEU A 8 -0.64 -13.33 -1.88
C LEU A 8 0.22 -12.08 -1.62
N PHE A 9 1.32 -12.25 -0.87
CA PHE A 9 2.17 -11.15 -0.41
C PHE A 9 1.41 -10.19 0.54
N HIS A 10 0.75 -10.77 1.54
CA HIS A 10 -0.26 -10.07 2.33
C HIS A 10 0.27 -8.85 3.08
N GLY A 11 1.58 -8.80 3.41
CA GLY A 11 2.18 -7.70 4.15
C GLY A 11 1.40 -7.39 5.43
N ALA A 12 1.10 -6.11 5.66
CA ALA A 12 0.24 -5.65 6.76
C ALA A 12 -1.28 -5.83 6.51
N GLY A 13 -1.68 -6.58 5.49
CA GLY A 13 -3.08 -6.88 5.19
C GLY A 13 -3.88 -5.73 4.60
N GLY A 14 -3.23 -4.75 3.95
CA GLY A 14 -3.94 -3.61 3.35
C GLY A 14 -4.94 -4.03 2.27
N SER A 15 -4.54 -4.98 1.42
CA SER A 15 -5.40 -5.59 0.40
C SER A 15 -6.54 -6.38 1.04
N SER A 16 -6.21 -7.27 1.97
CA SER A 16 -7.20 -8.05 2.73
C SER A 16 -8.25 -7.21 3.46
N ILE A 17 -7.86 -6.14 4.16
CA ILE A 17 -8.83 -5.24 4.82
C ILE A 17 -9.74 -4.59 3.78
N GLY A 18 -9.19 -4.14 2.66
CA GLY A 18 -9.99 -3.54 1.59
C GLY A 18 -11.00 -4.53 1.02
N ALA A 19 -10.60 -5.77 0.77
CA ALA A 19 -11.48 -6.84 0.34
C ALA A 19 -12.57 -7.16 1.39
N GLN A 20 -12.24 -7.25 2.68
CA GLN A 20 -13.23 -7.41 3.76
C GLN A 20 -14.21 -6.23 3.84
N MET A 21 -13.73 -5.00 3.64
CA MET A 21 -14.58 -3.81 3.59
C MET A 21 -15.54 -3.82 2.39
N ALA A 22 -15.28 -4.65 1.37
CA ALA A 22 -16.17 -4.92 0.24
C ALA A 22 -17.07 -6.16 0.46
N GLY A 23 -17.00 -6.81 1.63
CA GLY A 23 -17.79 -7.99 1.98
C GLY A 23 -17.13 -9.33 1.68
N ALA A 24 -15.86 -9.34 1.26
CA ALA A 24 -15.12 -10.56 0.99
C ALA A 24 -14.68 -11.27 2.28
N GLU A 25 -14.59 -12.59 2.22
CA GLU A 25 -14.04 -13.44 3.27
C GLU A 25 -12.58 -13.75 2.94
N ILE A 26 -11.65 -13.43 3.84
CA ILE A 26 -10.25 -13.82 3.64
C ILE A 26 -10.07 -15.21 4.21
N VAL A 27 -9.72 -16.18 3.37
CA VAL A 27 -9.56 -17.58 3.80
C VAL A 27 -8.10 -17.94 4.05
N ALA A 28 -7.18 -17.29 3.35
CA ALA A 28 -5.76 -17.55 3.48
C ALA A 28 -4.90 -16.33 3.11
N GLY A 29 -3.67 -16.34 3.61
CA GLY A 29 -2.64 -15.37 3.24
C GLY A 29 -1.24 -15.99 3.23
N ILE A 30 -0.39 -15.51 2.32
CA ILE A 30 1.04 -15.90 2.23
C ILE A 30 1.94 -14.67 2.26
N ASP A 31 2.97 -14.68 3.11
CA ASP A 31 4.05 -13.67 3.10
C ASP A 31 5.32 -14.25 3.74
N CYS A 32 6.50 -13.94 3.22
CA CYS A 32 7.75 -14.47 3.76
C CYS A 32 8.31 -13.66 4.95
N TRP A 33 7.78 -12.48 5.25
CA TRP A 33 8.27 -11.62 6.31
C TRP A 33 7.52 -11.87 7.62
N GLN A 34 8.18 -12.53 8.58
CA GLN A 34 7.58 -12.92 9.87
C GLN A 34 6.87 -11.75 10.59
N VAL A 35 7.45 -10.54 10.62
CA VAL A 35 6.84 -9.39 11.29
C VAL A 35 5.54 -8.95 10.61
N ALA A 36 5.43 -9.13 9.28
CA ALA A 36 4.19 -8.89 8.56
C ALA A 36 3.13 -9.91 8.95
N SER A 37 3.46 -11.21 8.96
CA SER A 37 2.54 -12.26 9.40
C SER A 37 2.11 -12.09 10.86
N ASP A 38 3.01 -11.65 11.76
CA ASP A 38 2.68 -11.35 13.15
C ASP A 38 1.70 -10.17 13.27
N SER A 39 1.90 -9.10 12.48
CA SER A 39 0.95 -7.99 12.42
C SER A 39 -0.40 -8.43 11.84
N TYR A 40 -0.37 -9.30 10.83
CA TYR A 40 -1.56 -9.79 10.15
C TYR A 40 -2.44 -10.63 11.10
N ARG A 41 -1.84 -11.58 11.85
CA ARG A 41 -2.55 -12.42 12.85
C ARG A 41 -3.31 -11.64 13.91
N ARG A 42 -2.91 -10.40 14.22
CA ARG A 42 -3.60 -9.54 15.19
C ARG A 42 -4.95 -9.01 14.69
N ASN A 43 -5.18 -9.07 13.38
CA ASN A 43 -6.34 -8.49 12.72
C ASN A 43 -7.18 -9.56 11.98
N PHE A 44 -6.62 -10.74 11.74
CA PHE A 44 -7.23 -11.83 10.99
C PHE A 44 -7.07 -13.15 11.77
N HIS A 45 -8.13 -13.61 12.44
CA HIS A 45 -8.06 -14.73 13.38
C HIS A 45 -8.40 -16.10 12.76
N GLU A 46 -9.24 -16.14 11.74
CA GLU A 46 -9.73 -17.38 11.10
C GLU A 46 -9.06 -17.63 9.73
N VAL A 47 -7.87 -17.07 9.52
CA VAL A 47 -7.16 -17.14 8.22
C VAL A 47 -6.05 -18.16 8.28
N GLN A 48 -5.99 -19.05 7.28
CA GLN A 48 -4.84 -19.94 7.11
C GLN A 48 -3.63 -19.14 6.61
N LEU A 49 -2.70 -18.84 7.53
CA LEU A 49 -1.52 -18.04 7.26
C LEU A 49 -0.27 -18.89 7.05
N VAL A 50 0.42 -18.64 5.94
CA VAL A 50 1.68 -19.28 5.60
C VAL A 50 2.79 -18.23 5.64
N ASN A 51 3.73 -18.39 6.58
CA ASN A 51 4.95 -17.58 6.60
C ASN A 51 6.09 -18.33 5.89
N GLU A 52 6.17 -18.21 4.57
CA GLU A 52 7.19 -18.86 3.74
C GLU A 52 7.36 -18.08 2.44
N ASP A 53 8.51 -18.26 1.78
CA ASP A 53 8.69 -17.87 0.39
C ASP A 53 7.64 -18.57 -0.49
N ILE A 54 6.78 -17.77 -1.13
CA ILE A 54 5.69 -18.26 -1.98
C ILE A 54 6.18 -19.29 -3.03
N ARG A 55 7.41 -19.16 -3.53
CA ARG A 55 8.02 -20.07 -4.53
C ARG A 55 8.15 -21.50 -4.01
N LYS A 56 8.24 -21.69 -2.69
CA LYS A 56 8.33 -22.99 -2.04
C LYS A 56 6.96 -23.56 -1.64
N VAL A 57 5.90 -22.76 -1.71
CA VAL A 57 4.55 -23.20 -1.35
C VAL A 57 3.98 -24.06 -2.47
N SER A 58 3.59 -25.30 -2.15
CA SER A 58 2.89 -26.19 -3.08
C SER A 58 1.44 -25.73 -3.28
N THR A 59 1.10 -25.28 -4.48
CA THR A 59 -0.27 -24.82 -4.81
C THR A 59 -1.29 -25.93 -4.63
N LYS A 60 -1.00 -27.16 -5.03
CA LYS A 60 -1.89 -28.33 -4.88
C LYS A 60 -2.22 -28.64 -3.42
N ASN A 61 -1.20 -28.69 -2.56
CA ASN A 61 -1.42 -28.98 -1.13
C ASN A 61 -2.16 -27.83 -0.46
N PHE A 62 -1.84 -26.59 -0.86
CA PHE A 62 -2.50 -25.42 -0.34
C PHE A 62 -3.97 -25.36 -0.77
N HIS A 63 -4.27 -25.68 -2.03
CA HIS A 63 -5.62 -25.78 -2.57
C HIS A 63 -6.45 -26.84 -1.83
N LYS A 64 -5.88 -28.03 -1.60
CA LYS A 64 -6.53 -29.06 -0.77
C LYS A 64 -6.85 -28.58 0.64
N ALA A 65 -6.02 -27.71 1.22
CA ALA A 65 -6.20 -27.24 2.59
C ALA A 65 -7.28 -26.16 2.71
N ILE A 66 -7.36 -25.23 1.75
CA ILE A 66 -8.27 -24.08 1.83
C ILE A 66 -9.51 -24.21 0.92
N GLY A 67 -9.56 -25.19 0.03
CA GLY A 67 -10.63 -25.37 -0.96
C GLY A 67 -10.65 -24.28 -2.04
N ASP A 68 -11.73 -24.24 -2.81
CA ASP A 68 -11.92 -23.27 -3.88
C ASP A 68 -11.98 -21.83 -3.35
N ILE A 69 -11.56 -20.89 -4.20
CA ILE A 69 -11.57 -19.45 -3.94
C ILE A 69 -12.13 -18.70 -5.15
N ASP A 70 -12.72 -17.54 -4.90
CA ASP A 70 -13.32 -16.70 -5.93
C ASP A 70 -12.37 -15.59 -6.39
N LEU A 71 -11.53 -15.10 -5.47
CA LEU A 71 -10.67 -13.94 -5.67
C LEU A 71 -9.24 -14.20 -5.18
N ILE A 72 -8.25 -13.83 -5.99
CA ILE A 72 -6.88 -13.58 -5.53
C ILE A 72 -6.64 -12.07 -5.48
N VAL A 73 -6.18 -11.58 -4.34
CA VAL A 73 -5.51 -10.27 -4.26
C VAL A 73 -4.02 -10.51 -4.09
N ALA A 74 -3.18 -9.78 -4.82
CA ALA A 74 -1.74 -9.96 -4.78
C ALA A 74 -1.00 -8.63 -4.81
N SER A 75 0.08 -8.53 -4.05
CA SER A 75 0.98 -7.36 -4.07
C SER A 75 2.46 -7.79 -4.12
N PRO A 76 2.91 -8.41 -5.24
CA PRO A 76 4.25 -8.97 -5.35
C PRO A 76 5.34 -7.94 -5.08
N GLU A 77 6.50 -8.41 -4.61
CA GLU A 77 7.60 -7.53 -4.27
C GLU A 77 8.12 -6.80 -5.52
N CYS A 78 8.43 -5.52 -5.34
CA CYS A 78 8.85 -4.66 -6.44
C CYS A 78 10.09 -3.82 -6.08
N THR A 79 11.06 -4.44 -5.39
CA THR A 79 12.24 -3.73 -4.83
C THR A 79 13.15 -3.08 -5.87
N SER A 80 13.07 -3.49 -7.13
CA SER A 80 13.95 -3.06 -8.23
C SER A 80 13.34 -2.00 -9.18
N HIS A 81 12.11 -1.53 -8.92
CA HIS A 81 11.42 -0.52 -9.74
C HIS A 81 11.26 0.86 -9.08
N SER A 82 11.53 0.97 -7.77
CA SER A 82 11.43 2.25 -7.08
C SER A 82 12.66 3.11 -7.34
N CYS A 83 12.47 4.35 -7.78
CA CYS A 83 13.55 5.35 -7.92
C CYS A 83 14.27 5.68 -6.59
N ALA A 84 13.81 5.11 -5.46
CA ALA A 84 14.23 5.46 -4.11
C ALA A 84 15.43 4.65 -3.57
N LYS A 85 15.94 3.65 -4.30
CA LYS A 85 17.18 2.95 -3.95
C LYS A 85 18.30 3.36 -4.91
N GLY A 86 19.21 4.18 -4.40
CA GLY A 86 20.45 4.48 -5.11
C GLY A 86 21.32 3.24 -5.29
N GLY A 87 21.71 2.96 -6.54
CA GLY A 87 22.97 2.33 -6.91
C GLY A 87 23.31 0.92 -6.39
N ARG A 88 22.40 0.13 -5.82
CA ARG A 88 22.65 -1.31 -5.57
C ARG A 88 22.04 -2.17 -6.66
N ASP A 89 22.70 -3.28 -6.96
CA ASP A 89 22.30 -4.24 -8.00
C ASP A 89 20.82 -4.60 -7.89
N ARG A 90 20.14 -4.48 -9.03
CA ARG A 90 18.70 -4.73 -9.15
C ARG A 90 18.50 -6.24 -9.08
N CYS A 91 17.86 -6.72 -8.03
CA CYS A 91 17.47 -8.12 -7.95
C CYS A 91 16.31 -8.37 -8.93
N GLU A 92 16.60 -9.04 -10.05
CA GLU A 92 15.58 -9.48 -11.02
C GLU A 92 14.67 -10.57 -10.42
N GLU A 93 15.19 -11.41 -9.51
CA GLU A 93 14.42 -12.48 -8.86
C GLU A 93 13.18 -11.98 -8.09
N SER A 94 13.28 -10.79 -7.46
CA SER A 94 12.14 -10.18 -6.75
C SER A 94 10.98 -9.91 -7.71
N LYS A 95 11.26 -9.51 -8.96
CA LYS A 95 10.21 -9.21 -9.97
C LYS A 95 9.54 -10.48 -10.49
N LEU A 96 10.30 -11.58 -10.58
CA LEU A 96 9.78 -12.87 -11.02
C LEU A 96 8.69 -13.42 -10.07
N THR A 97 8.64 -12.94 -8.82
CA THR A 97 7.56 -13.31 -7.89
C THR A 97 6.16 -12.91 -8.39
N ALA A 98 6.04 -11.99 -9.36
CA ALA A 98 4.76 -11.71 -10.00
C ALA A 98 4.19 -12.92 -10.78
N PHE A 99 5.04 -13.78 -11.35
CA PHE A 99 4.62 -15.01 -12.03
C PHE A 99 4.04 -16.05 -11.06
N GLU A 100 4.34 -15.95 -9.77
CA GLU A 100 3.74 -16.81 -8.75
C GLU A 100 2.23 -16.59 -8.67
N VAL A 101 1.74 -15.39 -8.99
CA VAL A 101 0.29 -15.14 -9.09
C VAL A 101 -0.33 -16.02 -10.19
N ALA A 102 0.30 -16.10 -11.36
CA ALA A 102 -0.16 -16.98 -12.44
C ALA A 102 -0.06 -18.47 -12.05
N ARG A 103 0.97 -18.85 -11.27
CA ARG A 103 1.10 -20.23 -10.74
C ARG A 103 -0.06 -20.61 -9.83
N PHE A 104 -0.46 -19.74 -8.92
CA PHE A 104 -1.64 -19.96 -8.06
C PHE A 104 -2.93 -19.90 -8.88
N ALA A 105 -3.07 -18.95 -9.80
CA ALA A 105 -4.24 -18.83 -10.67
C ALA A 105 -4.48 -20.08 -11.53
N ARG A 106 -3.41 -20.77 -11.96
CA ARG A 106 -3.51 -22.03 -12.72
C ARG A 106 -4.12 -23.17 -11.91
N GLU A 107 -3.79 -23.24 -10.62
CA GLU A 107 -4.29 -24.28 -9.70
C GLU A 107 -5.72 -23.97 -9.22
N PHE A 108 -5.93 -22.77 -8.69
CA PHE A 108 -7.19 -22.39 -8.04
C PHE A 108 -8.27 -21.92 -9.02
N ARG A 109 -7.87 -21.43 -10.19
CA ARG A 109 -8.75 -20.85 -11.22
C ARG A 109 -9.83 -19.89 -10.67
N PRO A 110 -9.48 -18.92 -9.82
CA PRO A 110 -10.45 -17.97 -9.26
C PRO A 110 -11.16 -17.18 -10.37
N LYS A 111 -12.41 -16.78 -10.14
CA LYS A 111 -13.16 -15.94 -11.10
C LYS A 111 -12.47 -14.58 -11.31
N TRP A 112 -11.78 -14.06 -10.28
CA TRP A 112 -11.15 -12.75 -10.31
C TRP A 112 -9.72 -12.73 -9.72
N ILE A 113 -8.88 -11.83 -10.25
CA ILE A 113 -7.54 -11.54 -9.70
C ILE A 113 -7.31 -10.03 -9.70
N ILE A 114 -6.78 -9.49 -8.61
CA ILE A 114 -6.28 -8.11 -8.52
C ILE A 114 -4.80 -8.14 -8.16
N ILE A 115 -3.94 -7.65 -9.05
CA ILE A 115 -2.50 -7.50 -8.81
C ILE A 115 -2.18 -6.02 -8.63
N GLU A 116 -1.67 -5.63 -7.46
CA GLU A 116 -1.13 -4.28 -7.21
C GLU A 116 0.38 -4.25 -7.45
N ASN A 117 0.86 -3.14 -8.03
CA ASN A 117 2.28 -2.87 -8.11
C ASN A 117 2.58 -1.36 -8.26
N VAL A 118 3.87 -0.98 -8.20
CA VAL A 118 4.33 0.37 -8.52
C VAL A 118 4.17 0.65 -10.03
N ILE A 119 4.01 1.92 -10.39
CA ILE A 119 3.75 2.33 -11.79
C ILE A 119 4.89 1.94 -12.75
N GLN A 120 6.11 1.80 -12.24
CA GLN A 120 7.30 1.42 -13.00
C GLN A 120 7.33 -0.06 -13.38
N MET A 121 6.43 -0.90 -12.83
CA MET A 121 6.27 -2.29 -13.26
C MET A 121 5.98 -2.39 -14.76
N LYS A 122 5.27 -1.41 -15.34
CA LYS A 122 5.01 -1.34 -16.80
C LYS A 122 6.27 -1.32 -17.67
N SER A 123 7.39 -0.85 -17.13
CA SER A 123 8.67 -0.78 -17.84
C SER A 123 9.55 -2.01 -17.60
N TRP A 124 9.06 -3.00 -16.86
CA TRP A 124 9.72 -4.29 -16.72
C TRP A 124 9.56 -5.13 -17.98
N SER A 125 10.62 -5.81 -18.42
CA SER A 125 10.56 -6.75 -19.55
C SER A 125 9.57 -7.89 -19.34
N GLY A 126 9.45 -8.42 -18.12
CA GLY A 126 8.52 -9.52 -17.80
C GLY A 126 7.05 -9.10 -17.65
N HIS A 127 6.73 -7.81 -17.78
CA HIS A 127 5.35 -7.34 -17.66
C HIS A 127 4.46 -7.89 -18.78
N SER A 128 4.92 -7.83 -20.04
CA SER A 128 4.16 -8.38 -21.18
C SER A 128 3.99 -9.89 -21.08
N GLU A 129 5.02 -10.59 -20.61
CA GLU A 129 4.98 -12.04 -20.38
C GLU A 129 3.98 -12.42 -19.29
N LEU A 130 3.90 -11.67 -18.18
CA LEU A 130 2.89 -11.88 -17.16
C LEU A 130 1.46 -11.70 -17.70
N LEU A 131 1.23 -10.68 -18.54
CA LEU A 131 -0.07 -10.47 -19.18
C LEU A 131 -0.42 -11.63 -20.12
N GLU A 132 0.56 -12.14 -20.87
CA GLU A 132 0.39 -13.28 -21.77
C GLU A 132 0.06 -14.56 -20.99
N GLU A 133 0.74 -14.82 -19.87
CA GLU A 133 0.44 -15.97 -18.99
C GLU A 133 -0.99 -15.90 -18.44
N LEU A 134 -1.42 -14.73 -17.96
CA LEU A 134 -2.80 -14.53 -17.48
C LEU A 134 -3.82 -14.71 -18.62
N TRP A 135 -3.51 -14.21 -19.82
CA TRP A 135 -4.35 -14.39 -21.00
C TRP A 135 -4.47 -15.85 -21.43
N LYS A 136 -3.36 -16.60 -21.46
CA LYS A 136 -3.34 -18.06 -21.72
C LYS A 136 -4.15 -18.85 -20.71
N LEU A 137 -4.26 -18.36 -19.46
CA LEU A 137 -5.12 -18.93 -18.44
C LEU A 137 -6.61 -18.57 -18.62
N GLY A 138 -6.95 -17.70 -19.58
CA GLY A 138 -8.31 -17.30 -19.92
C GLY A 138 -8.78 -15.98 -19.30
N TYR A 139 -7.88 -15.23 -18.65
CA TYR A 139 -8.28 -13.98 -18.01
C TYR A 139 -8.27 -12.80 -19.00
N TYR A 140 -9.35 -12.03 -18.98
CA TYR A 140 -9.37 -10.67 -19.50
C TYR A 140 -8.67 -9.76 -18.51
N VAL A 141 -7.63 -9.04 -18.95
CA VAL A 141 -6.85 -8.17 -18.08
C VAL A 141 -7.08 -6.71 -18.44
N ARG A 142 -7.46 -5.89 -17.45
CA ARG A 142 -7.44 -4.44 -17.55
C ARG A 142 -6.37 -3.86 -16.64
N GLU A 143 -5.52 -3.02 -17.22
CA GLU A 143 -4.52 -2.26 -16.49
C GLU A 143 -5.03 -0.87 -16.12
N GLN A 144 -4.85 -0.45 -14.87
CA GLN A 144 -5.22 0.90 -14.43
C GLN A 144 -4.17 1.52 -13.52
N LYS A 145 -3.89 2.81 -13.73
CA LYS A 145 -3.05 3.61 -12.83
C LYS A 145 -3.97 4.45 -11.95
N LEU A 146 -4.02 4.13 -10.67
CA LEU A 146 -4.92 4.78 -9.73
C LEU A 146 -4.14 5.54 -8.67
N ASN A 147 -4.67 6.68 -8.25
CA ASN A 147 -4.11 7.47 -7.15
C ASN A 147 -5.00 7.32 -5.91
N ALA A 148 -4.43 6.87 -4.80
CA ALA A 148 -5.18 6.60 -3.57
C ALA A 148 -5.98 7.83 -3.06
N GLN A 149 -5.51 9.05 -3.35
CA GLN A 149 -6.21 10.26 -2.93
C GLN A 149 -7.63 10.35 -3.52
N ASP A 150 -7.83 9.80 -4.72
CA ASP A 150 -9.11 9.84 -5.44
C ASP A 150 -10.11 8.79 -4.88
N PHE A 151 -9.67 7.98 -3.90
CA PHE A 151 -10.44 7.00 -3.14
C PHE A 151 -10.59 7.38 -1.66
N GLY A 152 -10.38 8.67 -1.34
CA GLY A 152 -10.57 9.19 0.02
C GLY A 152 -9.50 8.82 1.03
N VAL A 153 -8.30 8.52 0.53
CA VAL A 153 -7.08 8.38 1.33
C VAL A 153 -6.39 9.75 1.40
N PRO A 154 -5.91 10.23 2.56
CA PRO A 154 -5.22 11.52 2.67
C PRO A 154 -3.77 11.46 2.14
N GLN A 155 -3.54 10.74 1.05
CA GLN A 155 -2.22 10.47 0.49
C GLN A 155 -2.26 10.39 -1.04
N SER A 156 -1.36 11.13 -1.69
CA SER A 156 -1.08 10.96 -3.11
C SER A 156 -0.14 9.77 -3.32
N ARG A 157 -0.70 8.60 -3.61
CA ARG A 157 -0.01 7.34 -3.87
C ARG A 157 -0.54 6.74 -5.16
N LYS A 158 0.26 6.84 -6.23
CA LYS A 158 -0.04 6.25 -7.55
C LYS A 158 0.47 4.82 -7.62
N ARG A 159 -0.38 3.90 -8.07
CA ARG A 159 -0.10 2.47 -8.23
C ARG A 159 -0.72 1.93 -9.51
N LEU A 160 -0.08 0.90 -10.06
CA LEU A 160 -0.62 0.10 -11.15
C LEU A 160 -1.45 -1.03 -10.55
N PHE A 161 -2.60 -1.29 -11.16
CA PHE A 161 -3.45 -2.43 -10.86
C PHE A 161 -3.72 -3.21 -12.14
N LEU A 162 -3.54 -4.53 -12.07
CA LEU A 162 -4.00 -5.47 -13.09
C LEU A 162 -5.27 -6.13 -12.56
N LEU A 163 -6.39 -5.85 -13.21
CA LEU A 163 -7.70 -6.37 -12.87
C LEU A 163 -8.03 -7.48 -13.85
N CYS A 164 -8.18 -8.70 -13.36
CA CYS A 164 -8.34 -9.89 -14.17
C CYS A 164 -9.69 -10.55 -13.89
N SER A 165 -10.37 -10.99 -14.93
CA SER A 165 -11.67 -11.67 -14.85
C SER A 165 -11.74 -12.84 -15.83
N LEU A 166 -12.23 -14.00 -15.38
CA LEU A 166 -12.58 -15.12 -16.26
C LEU A 166 -13.93 -14.92 -16.96
N SER A 167 -14.78 -14.00 -16.46
CA SER A 167 -16.16 -13.83 -16.93
C SER A 167 -16.33 -12.81 -18.05
N GLY A 168 -15.24 -12.20 -18.52
CA GLY A 168 -15.30 -11.21 -19.58
C GLY A 168 -14.54 -9.94 -19.27
N LYS A 169 -14.72 -8.96 -20.14
CA LYS A 169 -14.02 -7.68 -20.13
C LYS A 169 -14.27 -6.94 -18.81
N VAL A 170 -13.20 -6.59 -18.12
CA VAL A 170 -13.26 -5.70 -16.95
C VAL A 170 -13.45 -4.26 -17.42
N ASP A 171 -14.29 -3.46 -16.76
CA ASP A 171 -14.50 -2.05 -17.06
C ASP A 171 -13.54 -1.08 -16.37
N HIS A 172 -13.50 0.17 -16.85
CA HIS A 172 -12.69 1.20 -16.22
C HIS A 172 -13.28 1.54 -14.86
N ILE A 173 -12.43 1.64 -13.83
CA ILE A 173 -12.89 1.94 -12.48
C ILE A 173 -12.65 3.42 -12.24
N GLU A 174 -13.73 4.19 -12.31
CA GLU A 174 -13.69 5.61 -12.03
C GLU A 174 -13.49 5.86 -10.52
N PRO A 175 -12.63 6.83 -10.14
CA PRO A 175 -12.51 7.21 -8.75
C PRO A 175 -13.83 7.78 -8.19
N GLN A 176 -14.26 7.27 -7.04
CA GLN A 176 -15.56 7.62 -6.47
C GLN A 176 -15.55 8.85 -5.55
N ASN A 177 -14.37 9.29 -5.07
CA ASN A 177 -14.34 10.37 -4.09
C ASN A 177 -13.85 11.70 -4.67
N LYS A 178 -14.77 12.66 -4.74
CA LYS A 178 -14.51 14.03 -5.20
C LYS A 178 -13.82 14.91 -4.13
N LYS A 179 -13.90 14.54 -2.84
CA LYS A 179 -13.34 15.35 -1.75
C LYS A 179 -11.95 14.88 -1.37
N THR A 180 -10.95 15.72 -1.66
CA THR A 180 -9.56 15.50 -1.29
C THR A 180 -9.38 15.60 0.22
N LYS A 181 -8.80 14.57 0.84
CA LYS A 181 -8.34 14.62 2.23
C LYS A 181 -6.87 15.04 2.28
N THR A 182 -6.51 15.78 3.33
CA THR A 182 -5.18 16.38 3.47
C THR A 182 -4.38 15.72 4.58
N ALA A 183 -3.06 15.92 4.58
CA ALA A 183 -2.19 15.43 5.64
C ALA A 183 -2.57 16.01 7.02
N ARG A 184 -3.23 17.16 7.09
CA ARG A 184 -3.76 17.70 8.36
C ARG A 184 -4.68 16.70 9.07
N SER A 185 -5.47 15.92 8.32
CA SER A 185 -6.44 14.98 8.89
C SER A 185 -5.83 13.76 9.61
N ILE A 186 -4.53 13.50 9.43
CA ILE A 186 -3.83 12.36 10.04
C ILE A 186 -2.89 12.76 11.17
N ILE A 187 -2.64 14.05 11.37
CA ILE A 187 -1.68 14.53 12.37
C ILE A 187 -2.40 14.63 13.71
N ASP A 188 -1.97 13.81 14.66
CA ASP A 188 -2.40 13.89 16.04
C ASP A 188 -1.61 14.97 16.78
N ILE A 189 -2.20 16.16 16.86
CA ILE A 189 -1.61 17.31 17.55
C ILE A 189 -1.68 17.13 19.08
N ASN A 190 -2.67 16.37 19.57
CA ASN A 190 -3.00 16.26 21.00
C ASN A 190 -2.52 14.93 21.63
N GLY A 191 -1.96 14.00 20.85
CA GLY A 191 -1.51 12.67 21.28
C GLY A 191 -0.31 12.60 22.23
N GLY A 192 0.08 13.72 22.86
CA GLY A 192 1.16 13.75 23.86
C GLY A 192 2.55 13.40 23.33
N HIS A 193 2.75 13.34 22.01
CA HIS A 193 4.03 12.96 21.42
C HIS A 193 5.13 13.98 21.71
N ARG A 194 6.31 13.51 22.09
CA ARG A 194 7.46 14.38 22.39
C ARG A 194 7.91 15.13 21.13
N PHE A 195 7.94 16.45 21.23
CA PHE A 195 8.58 17.33 20.24
C PHE A 195 10.00 17.69 20.67
N THR A 196 10.84 18.04 19.70
CA THR A 196 12.18 18.58 19.91
C THR A 196 12.32 19.93 19.22
N PRO A 197 13.12 20.88 19.71
CA PRO A 197 13.39 22.12 19.00
C PRO A 197 13.91 21.85 17.59
N LEU A 198 13.31 22.50 16.59
CA LEU A 198 13.77 22.43 15.19
C LEU A 198 15.23 22.89 15.12
N ASN A 199 15.49 24.08 15.65
CA ASN A 199 16.82 24.65 15.81
C ASN A 199 17.48 24.06 17.06
N SER A 200 18.45 23.16 16.86
CA SER A 200 19.30 22.65 17.93
C SER A 200 20.71 22.36 17.40
N PRO A 201 21.76 22.37 18.24
CA PRO A 201 23.14 22.16 17.79
C PRO A 201 23.38 20.84 17.04
N LYS A 202 22.59 19.80 17.34
CA LYS A 202 22.68 18.48 16.71
C LYS A 202 21.85 18.36 15.43
N ARG A 203 21.07 19.38 15.05
CA ARG A 203 20.18 19.31 13.89
C ARG A 203 21.00 19.36 12.60
N ALA A 204 20.77 18.40 11.71
CA ALA A 204 21.42 18.41 10.40
C ALA A 204 21.07 19.68 9.63
N LEU A 205 22.08 20.36 9.07
CA LEU A 205 21.93 21.59 8.29
C LEU A 205 20.92 21.44 7.14
N ALA A 206 20.90 20.26 6.49
CA ALA A 206 19.94 19.98 5.43
C ALA A 206 18.48 19.95 5.93
N THR A 207 18.22 19.66 7.21
CA THR A 207 16.87 19.75 7.80
C THR A 207 16.48 21.22 8.00
N ILE A 208 17.40 22.04 8.52
CA ILE A 208 17.17 23.48 8.69
C ILE A 208 16.87 24.14 7.35
N LYS A 209 17.68 23.88 6.32
CA LYS A 209 17.45 24.38 4.96
C LYS A 209 16.09 23.96 4.36
N ARG A 210 15.56 22.77 4.74
CA ARG A 210 14.21 22.35 4.32
C ARG A 210 13.13 23.19 5.00
N ALA A 211 13.30 23.48 6.29
CA ALA A 211 12.38 24.33 7.04
C ALA A 211 12.41 25.78 6.56
N GLU A 212 13.60 26.37 6.33
CA GLU A 212 13.74 27.73 5.78
C GLU A 212 12.99 27.90 4.45
N ARG A 213 13.08 26.91 3.56
CA ARG A 213 12.30 26.91 2.30
C ARG A 213 10.80 26.84 2.53
N ALA A 214 10.35 26.16 3.57
CA ALA A 214 8.93 26.12 3.93
C ALA A 214 8.49 27.47 4.50
N PHE A 215 9.26 28.05 5.44
CA PHE A 215 8.99 29.37 6.01
C PHE A 215 8.93 30.47 4.96
N SER A 216 9.86 30.48 4.00
CA SER A 216 9.86 31.43 2.88
C SER A 216 8.61 31.33 2.01
N LYS A 217 7.93 30.17 1.98
CA LYS A 217 6.75 29.94 1.13
C LYS A 217 5.42 29.97 1.86
N LEU A 218 5.37 29.58 3.13
CA LEU A 218 4.15 29.49 3.93
C LEU A 218 4.07 30.57 5.02
N GLY A 219 5.19 31.18 5.40
CA GLY A 219 5.32 31.97 6.62
C GLY A 219 5.73 31.12 7.83
N GLU A 220 6.27 31.78 8.85
CA GLU A 220 6.82 31.11 10.05
C GLU A 220 5.76 30.56 11.00
N ASN A 221 4.54 31.08 10.92
CA ASN A 221 3.42 30.68 11.76
C ASN A 221 2.66 29.45 11.23
N GLU A 222 2.92 29.05 9.98
CA GLU A 222 2.22 27.95 9.36
C GLU A 222 2.88 26.60 9.65
N PRO A 223 2.14 25.60 10.17
CA PRO A 223 2.67 24.26 10.38
C PRO A 223 2.82 23.52 9.04
N PHE A 224 3.88 22.72 8.94
CA PHE A 224 4.20 21.99 7.71
C PHE A 224 4.88 20.65 8.01
N LEU A 225 5.15 19.88 6.95
CA LEU A 225 5.93 18.66 7.03
C LEU A 225 7.27 18.84 6.34
N ILE A 226 8.35 18.52 7.02
CA ILE A 226 9.63 18.21 6.38
C ILE A 226 9.51 16.83 5.74
N VAL A 227 10.03 16.71 4.52
CA VAL A 227 10.05 15.48 3.73
C VAL A 227 11.50 15.06 3.47
N TYR A 228 11.93 13.99 4.14
CA TYR A 228 13.24 13.37 3.95
C TYR A 228 13.27 12.44 2.75
N TYR A 229 14.46 12.30 2.15
CA TYR A 229 14.74 11.40 1.02
C TYR A 229 13.86 11.62 -0.23
N GLY A 230 13.19 12.78 -0.32
CA GLY A 230 12.44 13.17 -1.51
C GLY A 230 13.39 13.55 -2.64
N THR A 231 13.17 12.96 -3.82
CA THR A 231 13.88 13.27 -5.08
C THR A 231 13.03 14.10 -6.03
N ASP A 232 11.82 14.48 -5.62
CA ASP A 232 10.81 15.17 -6.46
C ASP A 232 11.08 16.67 -6.67
N GLY A 233 12.29 17.15 -6.36
CA GLY A 233 12.69 18.55 -6.51
C GLY A 233 11.88 19.54 -5.66
N SER A 234 10.93 19.09 -4.85
CA SER A 234 9.93 19.95 -4.20
C SER A 234 10.43 20.52 -2.87
N GLY A 235 11.72 20.86 -2.80
CA GLY A 235 12.34 21.53 -1.65
C GLY A 235 12.43 20.71 -0.36
N GLY A 236 12.01 19.44 -0.33
CA GLY A 236 12.06 18.60 0.87
C GLY A 236 11.11 19.03 1.99
N TRP A 237 9.99 19.67 1.65
CA TRP A 237 8.90 19.99 2.57
C TRP A 237 7.55 19.90 1.83
N GLN A 238 6.45 19.88 2.58
CA GLN A 238 5.09 20.02 2.03
C GLN A 238 4.16 20.72 3.05
N SER A 239 3.17 21.47 2.57
CA SER A 239 2.04 21.92 3.38
C SER A 239 1.23 20.73 3.90
N ILE A 240 0.59 20.88 5.06
CA ILE A 240 -0.34 19.87 5.59
C ILE A 240 -1.75 19.96 4.97
N ASP A 241 -2.03 21.00 4.18
CA ASP A 241 -3.33 21.23 3.52
C ASP A 241 -3.44 20.59 2.13
N ARG A 242 -2.53 19.68 1.82
CA ARG A 242 -2.57 18.82 0.63
C ARG A 242 -2.47 17.35 1.05
N PRO A 243 -2.86 16.39 0.18
CA PRO A 243 -2.61 14.98 0.43
C PRO A 243 -1.14 14.73 0.76
N LEU A 244 -0.89 13.86 1.74
CA LEU A 244 0.46 13.45 2.10
C LEU A 244 1.15 12.84 0.87
N ARG A 245 2.42 13.17 0.64
CA ARG A 245 3.23 12.39 -0.30
C ARG A 245 3.26 10.90 0.09
N THR A 246 3.62 10.07 -0.87
CA THR A 246 3.62 8.61 -0.72
C THR A 246 4.40 8.16 0.53
N VAL A 247 3.73 7.42 1.41
CA VAL A 247 4.36 6.71 2.53
C VAL A 247 5.24 5.61 1.96
N THR A 248 6.52 5.60 2.33
CA THR A 248 7.48 4.60 1.89
C THR A 248 7.98 3.79 3.07
N THR A 249 8.89 2.84 2.81
CA THR A 249 9.46 1.96 3.84
C THR A 249 10.48 2.61 4.78
N LEU A 250 10.67 3.93 4.67
CA LEU A 250 11.59 4.73 5.48
C LEU A 250 10.81 5.80 6.22
N ASP A 251 11.29 6.22 7.38
CA ASP A 251 10.67 7.31 8.13
C ASP A 251 11.01 8.64 7.44
N ARG A 252 10.01 9.27 6.79
CA ARG A 252 10.25 10.41 5.89
C ARG A 252 9.65 11.73 6.33
N PHE A 253 8.68 11.72 7.23
CA PHE A 253 7.85 12.89 7.48
C PHE A 253 8.07 13.39 8.89
N ALA A 254 8.50 14.65 9.02
CA ALA A 254 8.54 15.32 10.31
C ALA A 254 7.59 16.51 10.32
N TYR A 255 6.68 16.52 11.28
CA TYR A 255 5.77 17.62 11.54
C TYR A 255 6.51 18.74 12.26
N VAL A 256 6.38 19.96 11.74
CA VAL A 256 6.93 21.19 12.31
C VAL A 256 5.79 22.12 12.64
N LYS A 257 5.82 22.71 13.84
CA LYS A 257 4.85 23.71 14.29
C LYS A 257 5.54 24.86 15.04
N PRO A 258 4.95 26.08 15.02
CA PRO A 258 5.40 27.16 15.89
C PRO A 258 5.17 26.82 17.37
N SER A 259 5.94 27.48 18.22
CA SER A 259 5.85 27.44 19.68
C SER A 259 6.35 28.78 20.25
N PRO A 260 6.07 29.11 21.53
CA PRO A 260 6.59 30.34 22.15
C PRO A 260 8.12 30.49 22.10
N ASN A 261 8.86 29.37 22.02
CA ASN A 261 10.32 29.34 22.03
C ASN A 261 10.93 29.06 20.64
N GLY A 262 10.24 29.43 19.56
CA GLY A 262 10.62 29.14 18.18
C GLY A 262 9.84 27.95 17.61
N HIS A 263 10.47 27.08 16.82
CA HIS A 263 9.77 25.98 16.16
C HIS A 263 10.10 24.62 16.77
N MET A 264 9.09 23.78 16.87
CA MET A 264 9.18 22.43 17.42
C MET A 264 8.88 21.41 16.33
N MET A 265 9.57 20.26 16.37
CA MET A 265 9.37 19.19 15.40
C MET A 265 9.37 17.79 15.99
N ARG A 266 8.67 16.88 15.33
CA ARG A 266 8.69 15.43 15.58
C ARG A 266 8.47 14.65 14.29
N MET A 267 8.91 13.39 14.25
CA MET A 267 8.49 12.49 13.18
C MET A 267 6.98 12.20 13.28
N LEU A 268 6.34 11.91 12.15
CA LEU A 268 5.00 11.33 12.14
C LEU A 268 5.03 9.94 12.78
N GLN A 269 4.01 9.57 13.54
CA GLN A 269 3.92 8.32 14.27
C GLN A 269 3.37 7.19 13.39
N PRO A 270 3.65 5.91 13.68
CA PRO A 270 3.11 4.77 12.95
C PRO A 270 1.59 4.80 12.81
N GLU A 271 0.87 5.25 13.84
CA GLU A 271 -0.59 5.39 13.81
C GLU A 271 -1.06 6.51 12.85
N GLU A 272 -0.31 7.60 12.74
CA GLU A 272 -0.57 8.67 11.77
C GLU A 272 -0.31 8.17 10.34
N LEU A 273 0.75 7.37 10.14
CA LEU A 273 1.05 6.74 8.85
C LEU A 273 0.00 5.67 8.47
N LYS A 274 -0.50 4.90 9.45
CA LYS A 274 -1.62 3.97 9.30
C LYS A 274 -2.88 4.70 8.81
N ALA A 275 -3.21 5.83 9.45
CA ALA A 275 -4.30 6.70 9.02
C ALA A 275 -4.05 7.27 7.61
N ALA A 276 -2.80 7.62 7.27
CA ALA A 276 -2.44 8.07 5.92
C ALA A 276 -2.58 7.00 4.84
N MET A 277 -2.52 5.72 5.19
CA MET A 277 -2.80 4.60 4.29
C MET A 277 -4.31 4.30 4.19
N GLY A 278 -5.15 4.93 5.03
CA GLY A 278 -6.60 4.71 5.05
C GLY A 278 -7.04 3.45 5.79
N PHE A 279 -6.18 2.90 6.66
CA PHE A 279 -6.54 1.74 7.49
C PHE A 279 -7.61 2.12 8.54
N PRO A 280 -8.49 1.18 8.91
CA PRO A 280 -9.45 1.36 10.00
C PRO A 280 -8.78 1.71 11.32
N LYS A 281 -9.45 2.53 12.16
CA LYS A 281 -8.91 2.95 13.46
C LYS A 281 -8.61 1.76 14.37
N ASN A 282 -9.46 0.73 14.35
CA ASN A 282 -9.35 -0.49 15.14
C ASN A 282 -8.29 -1.48 14.63
N TYR A 283 -7.67 -1.25 13.46
CA TYR A 283 -6.54 -2.08 13.02
C TYR A 283 -5.37 -1.97 13.99
N ARG A 284 -4.85 -3.12 14.43
CA ARG A 284 -3.76 -3.22 15.41
C ARG A 284 -2.41 -3.31 14.70
N LEU A 285 -1.59 -2.26 14.81
CA LEU A 285 -0.22 -2.19 14.28
C LEU A 285 0.81 -2.36 15.41
N GLU A 286 0.76 -3.51 16.07
CA GLU A 286 1.52 -3.75 17.31
C GLU A 286 2.86 -4.44 17.09
N ALA A 287 2.97 -5.29 16.06
CA ALA A 287 4.15 -6.12 15.82
C ALA A 287 5.39 -5.30 15.39
N GLY A 288 6.56 -5.76 15.81
CA GLY A 288 7.86 -5.22 15.41
C GLY A 288 8.23 -3.88 16.02
N THR A 289 9.40 -3.39 15.64
CA THR A 289 9.92 -2.08 16.03
C THR A 289 9.18 -0.96 15.31
N ARG A 290 9.40 0.31 15.72
CA ARG A 290 8.95 1.47 14.95
C ARG A 290 9.34 1.39 13.47
N ARG A 291 10.58 0.96 13.18
CA ARG A 291 11.08 0.83 11.80
C ARG A 291 10.26 -0.21 11.03
N ASP A 292 9.94 -1.33 11.65
CA ASP A 292 9.13 -2.38 11.03
C ASP A 292 7.72 -1.88 10.73
N LYS A 293 7.08 -1.19 11.67
CA LYS A 293 5.74 -0.60 11.47
C LYS A 293 5.70 0.38 10.31
N ILE A 294 6.74 1.21 10.16
CA ILE A 294 6.87 2.13 9.02
C ILE A 294 7.06 1.34 7.72
N LYS A 295 7.90 0.31 7.73
CA LYS A 295 8.13 -0.56 6.56
C LYS A 295 6.85 -1.29 6.15
N LEU A 296 6.07 -1.80 7.11
CA LEU A 296 4.76 -2.40 6.91
C LEU A 296 3.80 -1.42 6.20
N MET A 297 3.65 -0.20 6.70
CA MET A 297 2.79 0.81 6.08
C MET A 297 3.30 1.27 4.70
N GLY A 298 4.62 1.37 4.52
CA GLY A 298 5.23 1.71 3.25
C GLY A 298 4.95 0.69 2.14
N ASN A 299 4.93 -0.59 2.50
CA ASN A 299 4.66 -1.71 1.58
C ASN A 299 3.17 -1.96 1.37
N ALA A 300 2.30 -1.62 2.33
CA ALA A 300 0.88 -1.90 2.24
C ALA A 300 0.19 -1.22 1.04
N VAL A 301 -0.91 -1.82 0.61
CA VAL A 301 -1.91 -1.22 -0.27
C VAL A 301 -2.90 -0.41 0.57
N CYS A 302 -3.43 0.68 0.03
CA CYS A 302 -4.45 1.47 0.71
C CYS A 302 -5.81 0.74 0.70
N PRO A 303 -6.38 0.35 1.86
CA PRO A 303 -7.62 -0.42 1.89
C PRO A 303 -8.81 0.21 1.15
N PRO A 304 -9.03 1.54 1.18
CA PRO A 304 -10.13 2.15 0.42
C PRO A 304 -10.03 1.96 -1.10
N VAL A 305 -8.80 1.88 -1.65
CA VAL A 305 -8.60 1.60 -3.07
C VAL A 305 -9.00 0.16 -3.35
N MET A 306 -8.46 -0.80 -2.58
CA MET A 306 -8.76 -2.21 -2.78
C MET A 306 -10.24 -2.52 -2.59
N LYS A 307 -10.91 -1.90 -1.60
CA LYS A 307 -12.36 -1.99 -1.43
C LYS A 307 -13.10 -1.65 -2.72
N GLN A 308 -12.76 -0.51 -3.33
CA GLN A 308 -13.43 -0.07 -4.55
C GLN A 308 -13.16 -1.01 -5.72
N LEU A 309 -11.92 -1.50 -5.83
CA LEU A 309 -11.54 -2.44 -6.89
C LEU A 309 -12.30 -3.75 -6.78
N VAL A 310 -12.35 -4.34 -5.58
CA VAL A 310 -13.09 -5.59 -5.32
C VAL A 310 -14.57 -5.37 -5.64
N LYS A 311 -15.18 -4.32 -5.06
CA LYS A 311 -16.59 -4.00 -5.28
C LYS A 311 -16.93 -3.89 -6.77
N SER A 312 -16.21 -3.07 -7.51
CA SER A 312 -16.43 -2.89 -8.95
C SER A 312 -16.17 -4.16 -9.75
N LEU A 313 -15.14 -4.94 -9.41
CA LEU A 313 -14.78 -6.14 -10.17
C LEU A 313 -15.80 -7.28 -9.97
N THR A 314 -16.42 -7.37 -8.80
CA THR A 314 -17.33 -8.48 -8.48
C THR A 314 -18.81 -8.15 -8.65
N GLU A 315 -19.23 -6.89 -8.55
CA GLU A 315 -20.63 -6.49 -8.74
C GLU A 315 -21.01 -6.30 -10.22
N THR A 316 -20.08 -5.89 -11.09
CA THR A 316 -20.40 -5.61 -12.51
C THR A 316 -20.79 -6.88 -13.30
N ASN A 317 -20.55 -8.07 -12.76
CA ASN A 317 -20.84 -9.35 -13.42
C ASN A 317 -22.09 -10.06 -12.86
N SER A 318 -22.80 -9.48 -11.88
CA SER A 318 -24.05 -10.08 -11.37
C SER A 318 -25.29 -9.71 -12.19
N ASP A 319 -25.19 -8.74 -13.09
CA ASP A 319 -26.32 -8.26 -13.90
C ASP A 319 -26.48 -9.00 -15.24
N ASP A 320 -25.55 -9.91 -15.59
CA ASP A 320 -25.58 -10.71 -16.83
C ASP A 320 -26.05 -12.18 -16.62
N GLU A 321 -26.52 -12.54 -15.41
CA GLU A 321 -27.01 -13.90 -15.07
C GLU A 321 -28.54 -13.98 -14.81
N THR A 322 -29.34 -13.03 -15.30
CA THR A 322 -30.82 -13.09 -15.27
C THR A 322 -31.46 -13.23 -16.64
#